data_AF-A0A9D7KQI6-F1
#
_entry.id   AF-A0A9D7KQI6-F1
#
_cell.length_a   1.000
_cell.length_b   1.000
_cell.length_c   1.000
_cell.angle_alpha   90.00
_cell.angle_beta   90.00
_cell.angle_gamma   90.00
#
_symmetry.space_group_name_H-M   'P 1'
#
loop_
_entity.id
_entity.type
_entity.pdbx_description
1 polymer ?
#
loop_
_entity_poly.entity_id
_entity_poly.type
_entity_poly.pdbx_seq_one_letter_code
_entity_poly.pdbx_strand_id
1 'polypeptide(L)'
;MSGLKFRINFAQVIWKQLAQAYHSSYNRIKYDKLIKIKATEIFNTDATLPTSNVRISYYDTIQDHHIWRLLNISEDPNDKTKKVVPPVVVGSDDPGIFSTNIFIEYALIYETLVDKFKMDRNDAIDQIKRLERNSFNYRFE
;
A
#
# COMPACT_ATOMS: atom_id res chain seq x y z
N MET A 1 15.37 -52.46 27.36
CA MET A 1 15.02 -51.41 28.34
C MET A 1 15.74 -50.14 27.92
N SER A 2 15.13 -49.33 27.04
CA SER A 2 14.32 -48.14 27.41
C SER A 2 15.14 -47.06 28.13
N GLY A 3 15.86 -46.25 27.37
CA GLY A 3 16.38 -44.95 27.81
C GLY A 3 15.81 -43.87 26.88
N LEU A 4 14.54 -43.50 27.12
CA LEU A 4 13.76 -42.62 26.27
C LEU A 4 14.37 -41.19 26.28
N LYS A 5 14.70 -40.69 25.09
CA LYS A 5 15.20 -39.34 24.82
C LYS A 5 14.22 -38.28 25.36
N PHE A 6 14.55 -37.61 26.46
CA PHE A 6 13.90 -36.38 26.88
C PHE A 6 14.78 -35.18 26.53
N ARG A 7 14.74 -34.79 25.26
CA ARG A 7 15.16 -33.45 24.83
C ARG A 7 13.93 -32.78 24.24
N ILE A 8 13.16 -32.12 25.10
CA ILE A 8 12.09 -31.24 24.65
C ILE A 8 12.77 -30.08 23.92
N ASN A 9 12.55 -29.99 22.62
CA ASN A 9 13.06 -28.90 21.81
C ASN A 9 12.30 -27.62 22.18
N PHE A 10 12.99 -26.61 22.71
CA PHE A 10 12.41 -25.37 23.24
C PHE A 10 11.46 -24.69 22.23
N ALA A 11 11.77 -24.79 20.93
CA ALA A 11 10.92 -24.32 19.85
C ALA A 11 9.54 -25.03 19.82
N GLN A 12 9.48 -26.35 20.05
CA GLN A 12 8.22 -27.09 20.06
C GLN A 12 7.30 -26.71 21.23
N VAL A 13 7.89 -26.32 22.38
CA VAL A 13 7.13 -25.84 23.54
C VAL A 13 6.51 -24.49 23.25
N ILE A 14 7.29 -23.57 22.66
CA ILE A 14 6.82 -22.26 22.24
C ILE A 14 5.69 -22.40 21.21
N TRP A 15 5.87 -23.24 20.18
CA TRP A 15 4.82 -23.52 19.18
C TRP A 15 3.53 -24.07 19.79
N LYS A 16 3.62 -25.01 20.74
CA LYS A 16 2.44 -25.52 21.44
C LYS A 16 1.75 -24.45 22.25
N GLN A 17 2.48 -23.62 22.99
CA GLN A 17 1.91 -22.53 23.78
C GLN A 17 1.27 -21.46 22.89
N LEU A 18 1.90 -21.10 21.77
CA LEU A 18 1.35 -20.16 20.78
C LEU A 18 0.09 -20.73 20.12
N ALA A 19 0.09 -22.01 19.75
CA ALA A 19 -1.10 -22.67 19.20
C ALA A 19 -2.24 -22.73 20.23
N GLN A 20 -1.94 -23.06 21.50
CA GLN A 20 -2.95 -23.05 22.58
C GLN A 20 -3.49 -21.65 22.84
N ALA A 21 -2.62 -20.63 22.85
CA ALA A 21 -3.00 -19.24 23.00
C ALA A 21 -3.90 -18.82 21.83
N TYR A 22 -3.55 -19.16 20.59
CA TYR A 22 -4.37 -18.89 19.40
C TYR A 22 -5.72 -19.62 19.42
N HIS A 23 -5.75 -20.90 19.80
CA HIS A 23 -6.98 -21.70 19.83
C HIS A 23 -7.90 -21.42 21.01
N SER A 24 -7.45 -20.65 22.02
CA SER A 24 -8.37 -20.16 23.05
C SER A 24 -9.43 -19.28 22.40
N SER A 25 -10.71 -19.54 22.69
CA SER A 25 -11.86 -18.98 21.96
C SER A 25 -11.83 -17.45 21.88
N TYR A 26 -11.35 -16.77 22.92
CA TYR A 26 -11.21 -15.31 22.97
C TYR A 26 -10.10 -14.79 22.04
N ASN A 27 -8.91 -15.38 22.09
CA ASN A 27 -7.79 -14.97 21.24
C ASN A 27 -8.06 -15.30 19.78
N ARG A 28 -8.64 -16.47 19.47
CA ARG A 28 -9.02 -16.82 18.10
C ARG A 28 -9.94 -15.76 17.49
N ILE A 29 -11.00 -15.35 18.19
CA ILE A 29 -11.93 -14.33 17.70
C ILE A 29 -11.22 -12.98 17.52
N LYS A 30 -10.35 -12.60 18.47
CA LYS A 30 -9.57 -11.36 18.38
C LYS A 30 -8.61 -11.37 17.18
N TYR A 31 -7.84 -12.43 16.99
CA TYR A 31 -6.89 -12.56 15.89
C TYR A 31 -7.59 -12.74 14.55
N ASP A 32 -8.66 -13.54 14.47
CA ASP A 32 -9.47 -13.68 13.25
C ASP A 32 -10.06 -12.32 12.82
N LYS A 33 -10.50 -11.48 13.77
CA LYS A 33 -10.95 -10.12 13.46
C LYS A 33 -9.82 -9.23 12.96
N LEU A 34 -8.66 -9.24 13.62
CA LEU A 34 -7.50 -8.45 13.21
C LEU A 34 -6.97 -8.87 11.82
N ILE A 35 -6.89 -10.18 11.57
CA ILE A 35 -6.47 -10.74 10.29
C ILE A 35 -7.48 -10.37 9.21
N LYS A 36 -8.78 -10.50 9.48
CA LYS A 36 -9.83 -10.07 8.52
C LYS A 36 -9.75 -8.58 8.23
N ILE A 37 -9.58 -7.72 9.24
CA ILE A 37 -9.44 -6.27 9.07
C ILE A 37 -8.22 -5.95 8.19
N LYS A 38 -7.03 -6.44 8.55
CA LYS A 38 -5.82 -6.24 7.76
C LYS A 38 -5.98 -6.77 6.33
N ALA A 39 -6.56 -7.95 6.15
CA ALA A 39 -6.81 -8.51 4.83
C ALA A 39 -7.76 -7.60 4.02
N THR A 40 -8.89 -7.17 4.59
CA THR A 40 -9.81 -6.26 3.91
C THR A 40 -9.17 -4.91 3.58
N GLU A 41 -8.33 -4.36 4.46
CA GLU A 41 -7.62 -3.11 4.21
C GLU A 41 -6.54 -3.26 3.12
N ILE A 42 -5.85 -4.39 3.07
CA ILE A 42 -4.87 -4.74 2.02
C ILE A 42 -5.58 -4.96 0.68
N PHE A 43 -6.68 -5.73 0.64
CA PHE A 43 -7.45 -5.97 -0.59
C PHE A 43 -8.14 -4.71 -1.13
N ASN A 44 -8.31 -3.69 -0.28
CA ASN A 44 -8.85 -2.40 -0.66
C ASN A 44 -7.77 -1.36 -0.96
N THR A 45 -6.48 -1.71 -0.94
CA THR A 45 -5.39 -0.78 -1.30
C THR A 45 -5.02 -0.97 -2.76
N ASP A 46 -4.95 0.13 -3.52
CA ASP A 46 -4.53 0.10 -4.91
C ASP A 46 -3.05 0.47 -5.03
N ALA A 47 -2.33 -0.22 -5.92
CA ALA A 47 -0.94 0.05 -6.23
C ALA A 47 -0.85 0.72 -7.61
N THR A 48 -0.44 1.98 -7.63
CA THR A 48 -0.21 2.71 -8.88
C THR A 48 1.25 2.56 -9.30
N LEU A 49 1.48 2.30 -10.59
CA LEU A 49 2.81 2.11 -11.18
C LEU A 49 3.00 3.11 -12.36
N PRO A 50 3.06 4.42 -12.07
CA PRO A 50 2.74 5.48 -13.04
C PRO A 50 3.45 5.35 -14.39
N THR A 51 4.77 5.22 -14.39
CA THR A 51 5.54 5.11 -15.64
C THR A 51 5.16 3.86 -16.44
N SER A 52 5.03 2.71 -15.78
CA SER A 52 4.68 1.44 -16.43
C SER A 52 3.26 1.51 -17.02
N ASN A 53 2.28 1.98 -16.24
CA ASN A 53 0.89 2.15 -16.67
C ASN A 53 0.79 3.03 -17.91
N VAL A 54 1.49 4.16 -17.96
CA VAL A 54 1.49 5.04 -19.14
C VAL A 54 2.15 4.35 -20.35
N ARG A 55 3.21 3.56 -20.14
CA ARG A 55 3.94 2.94 -21.26
C ARG A 55 3.27 1.71 -21.85
N ILE A 56 2.49 0.96 -21.08
CA ILE A 56 1.96 -0.35 -21.52
C ILE A 56 0.43 -0.45 -21.47
N SER A 57 -0.27 0.54 -20.92
CA SER A 57 -1.73 0.54 -20.76
C SER A 57 -2.41 1.59 -21.64
N TYR A 58 -3.66 1.93 -21.32
CA TYR A 58 -4.54 2.80 -22.10
C TYR A 58 -4.34 4.31 -21.86
N TYR A 59 -3.29 4.72 -21.14
CA TYR A 59 -3.03 6.13 -20.83
C TYR A 59 -2.05 6.70 -21.84
N ASP A 60 -2.46 7.74 -22.56
CA ASP A 60 -1.55 8.44 -23.48
C ASP A 60 -0.54 9.28 -22.72
N THR A 61 -0.96 9.90 -21.61
CA THR A 61 -0.12 10.72 -20.76
C THR A 61 -0.33 10.43 -19.28
N ILE A 62 0.59 10.90 -18.45
CA ILE A 62 0.43 10.82 -17.01
C ILE A 62 -0.79 11.61 -16.52
N GLN A 63 -1.26 12.64 -17.23
CA GLN A 63 -2.44 13.42 -16.85
C GLN A 63 -3.74 12.61 -16.96
N ASP A 64 -3.79 11.62 -17.85
CA ASP A 64 -4.95 10.73 -18.04
C ASP A 64 -5.03 9.63 -16.96
N HIS A 65 -3.96 9.48 -16.19
CA HIS A 65 -3.76 8.37 -15.26
C HIS A 65 -4.81 8.36 -14.14
N HIS A 66 -5.31 7.18 -13.80
CA HIS A 66 -6.37 7.01 -12.79
C HIS A 66 -5.99 7.45 -11.37
N ILE A 67 -4.69 7.57 -11.08
CA ILE A 67 -4.18 8.05 -9.78
C ILE A 67 -4.82 9.38 -9.38
N TRP A 68 -5.11 10.28 -10.31
CA TRP A 68 -5.69 11.60 -9.98
C TRP A 68 -7.08 11.48 -9.36
N ARG A 69 -7.90 10.56 -9.89
CA ARG A 69 -9.22 10.26 -9.32
C ARG A 69 -9.09 9.67 -7.92
N LEU A 70 -8.11 8.77 -7.72
CA LEU A 70 -7.83 8.18 -6.42
C LEU A 70 -7.19 9.15 -5.43
N LEU A 71 -6.59 10.24 -5.91
CA LEU A 71 -6.09 11.32 -5.07
C LEU A 71 -7.15 12.40 -4.77
N ASN A 72 -8.36 12.27 -5.33
CA ASN A 72 -9.40 13.31 -5.36
C ASN A 72 -8.91 14.62 -6.00
N ILE A 73 -8.11 14.51 -7.06
CA ILE A 73 -7.72 15.62 -7.91
C ILE A 73 -8.70 15.68 -9.08
N SER A 74 -9.42 16.80 -9.15
CA SER A 74 -10.36 17.08 -10.23
C SER A 74 -9.76 18.11 -11.18
N GLU A 75 -10.08 17.98 -12.46
CA GLU A 75 -9.82 19.01 -13.46
C GLU A 75 -10.75 20.22 -13.30
N ASP A 76 -11.93 20.04 -12.67
CA ASP A 76 -12.80 21.15 -12.29
C ASP A 76 -12.36 21.71 -10.93
N PRO A 77 -11.77 22.91 -10.88
CA PRO A 77 -11.34 23.53 -9.63
C PRO A 77 -12.50 23.88 -8.69
N ASN A 78 -13.75 23.85 -9.18
CA ASN A 78 -14.94 24.05 -8.36
C ASN A 78 -15.51 22.75 -7.77
N ASP A 79 -15.05 21.59 -8.24
CA ASP A 79 -15.46 20.30 -7.70
C ASP A 79 -14.77 20.05 -6.36
N LYS A 80 -15.49 20.38 -5.29
CA LYS A 80 -15.07 20.13 -3.90
C LYS A 80 -15.56 18.78 -3.37
N THR A 81 -16.14 17.93 -4.22
CA THR A 81 -16.66 16.64 -3.78
C THR A 81 -15.51 15.68 -3.51
N LYS A 82 -15.22 15.45 -2.22
CA LYS A 82 -14.27 14.41 -1.82
C LYS A 82 -14.98 13.05 -1.87
N LYS A 83 -14.56 12.20 -2.79
CA LYS A 83 -15.04 10.82 -2.88
C LYS A 83 -14.27 9.96 -1.89
N VAL A 84 -14.96 9.00 -1.31
CA VAL A 84 -14.31 7.93 -0.55
C VAL A 84 -13.57 7.07 -1.56
N VAL A 85 -12.25 7.05 -1.45
CA VAL A 85 -11.34 6.35 -2.37
C VAL A 85 -10.48 5.39 -1.55
N PRO A 86 -10.09 4.25 -2.14
CA PRO A 86 -9.15 3.34 -1.49
C PRO A 86 -7.81 4.04 -1.19
N PRO A 87 -7.08 3.59 -0.17
CA PRO A 87 -5.67 3.95 0.00
C PRO A 87 -4.87 3.60 -1.25
N VAL A 88 -3.90 4.45 -1.58
CA VAL A 88 -3.02 4.27 -2.75
C VAL A 88 -1.58 4.19 -2.31
N VAL A 89 -0.84 3.24 -2.86
CA VAL A 89 0.62 3.10 -2.73
C VAL A 89 1.29 3.23 -4.10
N VAL A 90 2.51 3.76 -4.14
CA VAL A 90 3.26 3.95 -5.40
C VAL A 90 4.33 2.87 -5.53
N GLY A 91 4.41 2.25 -6.70
CA GLY A 91 5.48 1.33 -7.07
C GLY A 91 6.12 1.70 -8.40
N SER A 92 7.25 1.08 -8.71
CA SER A 92 8.01 1.33 -9.96
C SER A 92 7.90 0.20 -10.99
N ASP A 93 7.22 -0.90 -10.64
CA ASP A 93 7.07 -2.11 -11.45
C ASP A 93 8.42 -2.78 -11.78
N ASP A 94 8.99 -2.44 -12.94
CA ASP A 94 10.32 -2.87 -13.38
C ASP A 94 11.19 -1.64 -13.73
N PRO A 95 11.98 -1.14 -12.75
CA PRO A 95 12.91 -0.02 -12.93
C PRO A 95 13.86 -0.17 -14.13
N GLY A 96 14.29 -1.40 -14.44
CA GLY A 96 15.24 -1.68 -15.50
C GLY A 96 14.61 -1.52 -16.89
N ILE A 97 13.42 -2.09 -17.08
CA ILE A 97 12.67 -1.98 -18.34
C ILE A 97 12.23 -0.53 -18.59
N PHE A 98 11.73 0.15 -17.57
CA PHE A 98 11.17 1.49 -17.73
C PHE A 98 12.18 2.62 -17.56
N SER A 99 13.44 2.32 -17.20
CA SER A 99 14.48 3.31 -16.93
C SER A 99 14.03 4.35 -15.90
N THR A 100 13.43 3.87 -14.82
CA THR A 100 12.86 4.68 -13.73
C THR A 100 13.36 4.16 -12.38
N ASN A 101 12.93 4.78 -11.28
CA ASN A 101 13.05 4.27 -9.93
C ASN A 101 11.95 4.90 -9.06
N ILE A 102 11.81 4.45 -7.81
CA ILE A 102 10.74 4.94 -6.94
C ILE A 102 10.78 6.47 -6.73
N PHE A 103 11.98 7.08 -6.67
CA PHE A 103 12.11 8.52 -6.54
C PHE A 103 11.57 9.25 -7.78
N ILE A 104 11.84 8.73 -8.98
CA ILE A 104 11.34 9.29 -10.23
C ILE A 104 9.81 9.18 -10.30
N GLU A 105 9.21 8.07 -9.83
CA GLU A 105 7.74 7.94 -9.78
C GLU A 105 7.10 9.01 -8.89
N TYR A 106 7.66 9.24 -7.68
CA TYR A 106 7.18 10.31 -6.79
C TYR A 106 7.40 11.71 -7.37
N ALA A 107 8.56 11.94 -8.00
CA ALA A 107 8.86 13.22 -8.65
C ALA A 107 7.88 13.50 -9.80
N LEU A 108 7.59 12.49 -10.63
CA LEU A 108 6.61 12.59 -11.72
C LEU A 108 5.22 13.00 -11.20
N ILE A 109 4.77 12.38 -10.11
CA ILE A 109 3.49 12.72 -9.48
C ILE A 109 3.52 14.16 -8.96
N TYR A 110 4.56 14.54 -8.23
CA TYR A 110 4.73 15.87 -7.66
C TYR A 110 4.73 16.97 -8.73
N GLU A 111 5.57 16.82 -9.76
CA GLU A 111 5.67 17.79 -10.85
C GLU A 111 4.33 17.87 -11.61
N THR A 112 3.62 16.76 -11.78
CA THR A 112 2.29 16.80 -12.42
C THR A 112 1.27 17.58 -11.58
N LEU A 113 1.27 17.41 -10.25
CA LEU A 113 0.42 18.19 -9.35
C LEU A 113 0.70 19.70 -9.45
N VAL A 114 1.98 20.09 -9.43
CA VAL A 114 2.39 21.50 -9.45
C VAL A 114 2.20 22.11 -10.84
N ASP A 115 2.72 21.48 -11.88
CA ASP A 115 2.81 22.08 -13.21
C ASP A 115 1.53 21.94 -14.03
N LYS A 116 0.78 20.85 -13.85
CA LYS A 116 -0.42 20.58 -14.66
C LYS A 116 -1.69 20.93 -13.90
N PHE A 117 -1.81 20.46 -12.66
CA PHE A 117 -2.97 20.75 -11.82
C PHE A 117 -2.86 22.07 -11.04
N LYS A 118 -1.73 22.79 -11.17
CA LYS A 118 -1.51 24.11 -10.54
C LYS A 118 -1.73 24.10 -9.03
N MET A 119 -1.46 22.95 -8.39
CA MET A 119 -1.55 22.79 -6.94
C MET A 119 -0.43 23.58 -6.25
N ASP A 120 -0.73 24.14 -5.07
CA ASP A 120 0.31 24.73 -4.22
C ASP A 120 1.38 23.69 -3.87
N ARG A 121 2.64 24.12 -3.80
CA ARG A 121 3.76 23.20 -3.54
C ARG A 121 3.64 22.48 -2.21
N ASN A 122 3.10 23.13 -1.17
CA ASN A 122 2.92 22.49 0.14
C ASN A 122 1.81 21.44 0.08
N ASP A 123 0.69 21.76 -0.57
CA ASP A 123 -0.40 20.81 -0.78
C ASP A 123 0.06 19.59 -1.58
N ALA A 124 0.89 19.81 -2.61
CA ALA A 124 1.49 18.73 -3.39
C ALA A 124 2.43 17.87 -2.54
N ILE A 125 3.28 18.47 -1.70
CA ILE A 125 4.12 17.75 -0.74
C ILE A 125 3.27 16.90 0.22
N ASP A 126 2.13 17.42 0.66
CA ASP A 126 1.24 16.69 1.55
C ASP A 126 0.58 15.49 0.86
N GLN A 127 0.27 15.57 -0.45
CA GLN A 127 -0.14 14.40 -1.23
C GLN A 127 0.97 13.34 -1.30
N ILE A 128 2.21 13.76 -1.54
CA ILE A 128 3.37 12.85 -1.60
C ILE A 128 3.59 12.14 -0.25
N LYS A 129 3.55 12.89 0.87
CA LYS A 129 3.64 12.32 2.22
C LYS A 129 2.50 11.34 2.52
N ARG A 130 1.29 11.60 2.01
CA ARG A 130 0.16 10.68 2.16
C ARG A 130 0.43 9.35 1.46
N LEU A 131 0.94 9.39 0.23
CA LEU A 131 1.30 8.18 -0.54
C LEU A 131 2.44 7.39 0.12
N GLU A 132 3.46 8.08 0.64
CA GLU A 132 4.58 7.46 1.35
C GLU A 132 4.10 6.79 2.66
N ARG A 133 3.28 7.48 3.45
CA ARG A 133 2.68 6.91 4.66
C ARG A 133 1.81 5.69 4.36
N ASN A 134 1.02 5.71 3.29
CA ASN A 134 0.25 4.54 2.87
C ASN A 134 1.19 3.37 2.56
N SER A 135 2.28 3.62 1.83
CA SER A 135 3.26 2.58 1.50
C SER A 135 3.87 1.93 2.74
N PHE A 136 4.10 2.71 3.80
CA PHE A 136 4.52 2.17 5.10
C PHE A 136 3.42 1.36 5.78
N ASN A 137 2.18 1.83 5.78
CA ASN A 137 1.05 1.17 6.46
C ASN A 137 0.64 -0.17 5.81
N TYR A 138 0.82 -0.30 4.49
CA TYR A 138 0.40 -1.48 3.72
C TYR A 138 1.55 -2.43 3.35
N ARG A 139 2.74 -2.18 3.89
CA ARG A 139 3.88 -3.09 3.76
C ARG A 139 3.59 -4.43 4.47
N PHE A 140 4.01 -5.53 3.85
CA PHE A 140 4.07 -6.83 4.51
C PHE A 140 5.23 -6.88 5.53
N GLU A 141 4.96 -7.39 6.73
CA GLU A 141 5.95 -7.66 7.79
C GLU A 141 6.54 -9.07 7.67
#